data_AF-A0A3G6J7U0-F1
#
_entry.id   AF-A0A3G6J7U0-F1
#
_cell.length_a   1.000
_cell.length_b   1.000
_cell.length_c   1.000
_cell.angle_alpha   90.00
_cell.angle_beta   90.00
_cell.angle_gamma   90.00
#
_symmetry.space_group_name_H-M   'P 1'
#
loop_
_entity.id
_entity.type
_entity.pdbx_description
1 polymer ?
#
loop_
_entity_poly.entity_id
_entity_poly.type
_entity_poly.pdbx_seq_one_letter_code
_entity_poly.pdbx_strand_id
1 'polypeptide(L)'
;MTAVLVAGTTSDAGKSVIVAGLCRAFTRRGIRVAPFKAQNMSNNSAVCPAGGEIGRAQALQAAACGLEPSVEFNPILLKPGSDRQSQLVVQGIAAGQVSARSYIHHRSHLRQLAGQALRDLEARFDVVIVEGAGSPAEINLRETDVANFGLLDAAGAMPVLLVGDIDRGGVLAHFYGTATIVDPADAAHIAGFIVNKFRGDATILQPGLDTLTQRLSIPTLGVVPYIPGLWIDAEDSLQSQLGNTIGPGLPPLGSAMLDIAAIRLPRISNATDVEALAVEPGVRVRWVDDPASVRQADLLVLPGSKATVADLRWLRERKLDEAIVYRAEQQLPVLGICGGFQMLCRSIIDPVEAGVATAVEGLGVFACDIEFGEEKILQRYESGAYEIHHGREVNNTETPWPFGTHGAVTGASFGTHLHGLCEDDEFRRSFLATIAACCGKQDSFIVADNTSFAAAREAQLDIIADTLEAALNLDALIAMITEYPRP
;
A
#
# COMPACT_ATOMS: atom_id res chain seq x y z
N MET A 1 -9.77 18.95 -20.34
CA MET A 1 -9.33 17.93 -19.39
C MET A 1 -7.83 18.04 -19.31
N THR A 2 -7.30 18.05 -18.10
CA THR A 2 -5.86 18.13 -17.81
C THR A 2 -5.48 16.92 -16.98
N ALA A 3 -5.87 15.74 -17.46
CA ALA A 3 -5.55 14.47 -16.84
C ALA A 3 -4.60 13.66 -17.74
N VAL A 4 -3.83 12.76 -17.14
CA VAL A 4 -3.05 11.75 -17.86
C VAL A 4 -3.21 10.40 -17.19
N LEU A 5 -3.52 9.37 -17.96
CA LEU A 5 -3.63 8.01 -17.45
C LEU A 5 -2.29 7.28 -17.59
N VAL A 6 -1.70 6.89 -16.46
CA VAL A 6 -0.53 6.02 -16.38
C VAL A 6 -1.01 4.57 -16.23
N ALA A 7 -1.07 3.86 -17.33
CA ALA A 7 -1.37 2.43 -17.39
C ALA A 7 -0.07 1.62 -17.42
N GLY A 8 -0.15 0.31 -17.17
CA GLY A 8 1.01 -0.57 -17.07
C GLY A 8 0.78 -1.83 -17.86
N THR A 9 1.81 -2.41 -18.47
CA THR A 9 1.63 -3.63 -19.28
C THR A 9 1.39 -4.87 -18.42
N THR A 10 1.75 -4.82 -17.14
CA THR A 10 1.53 -5.87 -16.14
C THR A 10 1.20 -5.27 -14.77
N SER A 11 0.68 -6.10 -13.85
CA SER A 11 0.79 -5.81 -12.41
C SER A 11 2.27 -5.62 -12.03
N ASP A 12 2.54 -4.70 -11.11
CA ASP A 12 3.89 -4.29 -10.67
C ASP A 12 4.83 -3.72 -11.74
N ALA A 13 4.29 -3.27 -12.88
CA ALA A 13 5.09 -2.56 -13.89
C ALA A 13 5.78 -1.28 -13.35
N GLY A 14 5.34 -0.82 -12.16
CA GLY A 14 5.83 0.35 -11.47
C GLY A 14 4.98 1.61 -11.68
N LYS A 15 3.71 1.45 -12.09
CA LYS A 15 2.74 2.55 -12.26
C LYS A 15 2.73 3.48 -11.04
N SER A 16 2.54 2.94 -9.84
CA SER A 16 2.42 3.70 -8.60
C SER A 16 3.69 4.51 -8.30
N VAL A 17 4.88 4.00 -8.65
CA VAL A 17 6.17 4.71 -8.56
C VAL A 17 6.22 5.85 -9.58
N ILE A 18 5.90 5.58 -10.85
CA ILE A 18 5.87 6.61 -11.90
C ILE A 18 4.88 7.72 -11.55
N VAL A 19 3.67 7.37 -11.09
CA VAL A 19 2.65 8.34 -10.67
C VAL A 19 3.13 9.19 -9.50
N ALA A 20 3.66 8.58 -8.44
CA ALA A 20 4.17 9.33 -7.29
C ALA A 20 5.33 10.27 -7.69
N GLY A 21 6.23 9.82 -8.57
CA GLY A 21 7.31 10.65 -9.09
C GLY A 21 6.82 11.82 -9.93
N LEU A 22 5.85 11.61 -10.83
CA LEU A 22 5.26 12.68 -11.63
C LEU A 22 4.52 13.69 -10.76
N CYS A 23 3.74 13.22 -9.79
CA CYS A 23 3.09 14.04 -8.78
C CYS A 23 4.10 14.96 -8.07
N ARG A 24 5.18 14.37 -7.56
CA ARG A 24 6.22 15.12 -6.83
C ARG A 24 6.98 16.10 -7.73
N ALA A 25 7.40 15.67 -8.92
CA ALA A 25 8.15 16.50 -9.86
C ALA A 25 7.32 17.72 -10.32
N PHE A 26 6.04 17.53 -10.66
CA PHE A 26 5.17 18.63 -11.08
C PHE A 26 4.83 19.58 -9.93
N THR A 27 4.61 19.05 -8.73
CA THR A 27 4.36 19.86 -7.53
C THR A 27 5.55 20.77 -7.21
N ARG A 28 6.79 20.24 -7.29
CA ARG A 28 8.02 21.02 -7.11
C ARG A 28 8.21 22.12 -8.15
N ARG A 29 7.59 21.98 -9.32
CA ARG A 29 7.53 22.99 -10.39
C ARG A 29 6.40 24.01 -10.20
N GLY A 30 5.69 23.98 -9.07
CA GLY A 30 4.61 24.91 -8.73
C GLY A 30 3.29 24.62 -9.44
N ILE A 31 3.12 23.45 -10.06
CA ILE A 31 1.88 23.02 -10.69
C ILE A 31 0.95 22.47 -9.60
N ARG A 32 -0.33 22.87 -9.61
CA ARG A 32 -1.32 22.28 -8.69
C ARG A 32 -1.70 20.90 -9.21
N VAL A 33 -1.17 19.85 -8.59
CA VAL A 33 -1.38 18.46 -9.03
C VAL A 33 -2.22 17.69 -8.04
N ALA A 34 -3.15 16.87 -8.54
CA ALA A 34 -3.83 15.85 -7.74
C ALA A 34 -3.52 14.44 -8.26
N PRO A 35 -3.35 13.45 -7.37
CA PRO A 35 -3.34 12.06 -7.76
C PRO A 35 -4.77 11.53 -7.89
N PHE A 36 -4.96 10.53 -8.74
CA PHE A 36 -6.25 9.86 -8.86
C PHE A 36 -6.09 8.40 -9.23
N LYS A 37 -6.78 7.51 -8.54
CA LYS A 37 -6.92 6.10 -8.94
C LYS A 37 -8.38 5.71 -8.80
N ALA A 38 -9.08 5.64 -9.94
CA ALA A 38 -10.52 5.37 -9.99
C ALA A 38 -10.92 4.14 -9.17
N GLN A 39 -10.14 3.06 -9.29
CA GLN A 39 -10.32 1.84 -8.52
C GLN A 39 -8.98 1.27 -8.07
N ASN A 40 -8.85 0.99 -6.77
CA ASN A 40 -7.76 0.23 -6.21
C ASN A 40 -8.27 -1.12 -5.63
N MET A 41 -7.41 -2.11 -5.54
CA MET A 41 -7.63 -3.37 -4.87
C MET A 41 -6.48 -3.63 -3.88
N SER A 42 -6.68 -3.29 -2.60
CA SER A 42 -5.64 -3.39 -1.58
C SER A 42 -6.22 -3.55 -0.18
N ASN A 43 -5.49 -4.27 0.68
CA ASN A 43 -5.76 -4.33 2.12
C ASN A 43 -4.99 -3.27 2.91
N ASN A 44 -4.03 -2.57 2.31
CA ASN A 44 -3.31 -1.46 2.93
C ASN A 44 -4.12 -0.18 2.72
N SER A 45 -4.64 0.41 3.80
CA SER A 45 -5.49 1.62 3.70
C SER A 45 -5.12 2.72 4.68
N ALA A 46 -5.26 3.97 4.27
CA ALA A 46 -5.15 5.13 5.14
C ALA A 46 -6.54 5.69 5.45
N VAL A 47 -6.69 6.31 6.62
CA VAL A 47 -7.90 7.06 7.00
C VAL A 47 -7.71 8.53 6.62
N CYS A 48 -8.68 9.09 5.91
CA CYS A 48 -8.64 10.49 5.49
C CYS A 48 -9.04 11.41 6.67
N PRO A 49 -8.48 12.63 6.77
CA PRO A 49 -8.85 13.57 7.84
C PRO A 49 -10.35 13.91 7.89
N ALA A 50 -11.00 13.96 6.73
CA ALA A 50 -12.45 14.20 6.62
C ALA A 50 -13.31 12.95 6.87
N GLY A 51 -12.69 11.84 7.29
CA GLY A 51 -13.32 10.53 7.40
C GLY A 51 -13.23 9.70 6.10
N GLY A 52 -13.51 8.41 6.21
CA GLY A 52 -13.41 7.45 5.11
C GLY A 52 -11.98 6.91 4.90
N GLU A 53 -11.87 5.85 4.10
CA GLU A 53 -10.59 5.17 3.82
C GLU A 53 -10.21 5.19 2.33
N ILE A 54 -8.91 5.23 2.05
CA ILE A 54 -8.33 5.05 0.71
C ILE A 54 -7.17 4.06 0.74
N GLY A 55 -6.74 3.56 -0.42
CA GLY A 55 -5.50 2.77 -0.51
C GLY A 55 -4.26 3.55 -0.05
N ARG A 56 -3.32 2.89 0.65
CA ARG A 56 -2.06 3.54 1.13
C ARG A 56 -1.22 4.11 -0.02
N ALA A 57 -1.22 3.46 -1.19
CA ALA A 57 -0.57 3.98 -2.38
C ALA A 57 -1.11 5.37 -2.79
N GLN A 58 -2.42 5.61 -2.66
CA GLN A 58 -3.00 6.93 -2.98
C GLN A 58 -2.75 7.96 -1.87
N ALA A 59 -2.63 7.53 -0.62
CA ALA A 59 -2.16 8.41 0.46
C ALA A 59 -0.71 8.85 0.21
N LEU A 60 0.18 7.95 -0.21
CA LEU A 60 1.55 8.27 -0.61
C LEU A 60 1.58 9.23 -1.82
N GLN A 61 0.72 9.00 -2.82
CA GLN A 61 0.62 9.90 -3.97
C GLN A 61 0.06 11.28 -3.60
N ALA A 62 -0.82 11.36 -2.60
CA ALA A 62 -1.29 12.63 -2.06
C ALA A 62 -0.15 13.38 -1.37
N ALA A 63 0.65 12.69 -0.56
CA ALA A 63 1.86 13.25 0.05
C ALA A 63 2.87 13.73 -1.02
N ALA A 64 3.03 13.00 -2.12
CA ALA A 64 3.84 13.44 -3.26
C ALA A 64 3.36 14.78 -3.85
N CYS A 65 2.07 15.06 -3.79
CA CYS A 65 1.48 16.35 -4.17
C CYS A 65 1.49 17.42 -3.07
N GLY A 66 1.97 17.10 -1.86
CA GLY A 66 1.83 17.97 -0.69
C GLY A 66 0.37 18.14 -0.22
N LEU A 67 -0.48 17.13 -0.45
CA LEU A 67 -1.90 17.12 -0.10
C LEU A 67 -2.18 16.10 1.01
N GLU A 68 -3.16 16.40 1.87
CA GLU A 68 -3.73 15.40 2.78
C GLU A 68 -4.52 14.33 2.01
N PRO A 69 -4.52 13.07 2.46
CA PRO A 69 -5.36 12.01 1.89
C PRO A 69 -6.83 12.40 1.80
N SER A 70 -7.45 12.15 0.66
CA SER A 70 -8.88 12.37 0.41
C SER A 70 -9.50 11.19 -0.30
N VAL A 71 -10.75 10.85 0.05
CA VAL A 71 -11.56 9.82 -0.62
C VAL A 71 -11.77 10.11 -2.11
N GLU A 72 -11.60 11.36 -2.53
CA GLU A 72 -11.68 11.76 -3.94
C GLU A 72 -10.53 11.20 -4.77
N PHE A 73 -9.36 10.95 -4.17
CA PHE A 73 -8.19 10.41 -4.86
C PHE A 73 -8.30 8.91 -5.13
N ASN A 74 -9.17 8.20 -4.41
CA ASN A 74 -9.48 6.80 -4.61
C ASN A 74 -10.95 6.50 -4.28
N PRO A 75 -11.88 6.84 -5.20
CA PRO A 75 -13.31 6.76 -4.90
C PRO A 75 -13.84 5.33 -4.78
N ILE A 76 -13.10 4.33 -5.29
CA ILE A 76 -13.47 2.92 -5.23
C ILE A 76 -12.28 2.11 -4.73
N LEU A 77 -12.46 1.41 -3.62
CA LEU A 77 -11.46 0.51 -3.05
C LEU A 77 -12.07 -0.86 -2.83
N LEU A 78 -11.41 -1.89 -3.35
CA LEU A 78 -11.73 -3.29 -3.10
C LEU A 78 -10.74 -3.84 -2.08
N LYS A 79 -11.23 -4.39 -0.96
CA LYS A 79 -10.38 -5.01 0.07
C LYS A 79 -10.55 -6.53 0.06
N PRO A 80 -9.57 -7.31 -0.44
CA PRO A 80 -9.69 -8.76 -0.54
C PRO A 80 -9.83 -9.44 0.83
N GLY A 81 -10.98 -10.06 1.07
CA GLY A 81 -11.25 -10.86 2.29
C GLY A 81 -11.08 -12.36 2.06
N SER A 82 -11.26 -12.84 0.83
CA SER A 82 -11.04 -14.24 0.43
C SER A 82 -10.60 -14.31 -1.04
N ASP A 83 -10.36 -15.52 -1.56
CA ASP A 83 -10.01 -15.72 -2.98
C ASP A 83 -11.15 -15.36 -3.95
N ARG A 84 -12.38 -15.22 -3.45
CA ARG A 84 -13.57 -15.04 -4.30
C ARG A 84 -14.40 -13.81 -3.96
N GLN A 85 -14.08 -13.12 -2.86
CA GLN A 85 -14.84 -11.98 -2.37
C GLN A 85 -13.94 -10.87 -1.88
N SER A 86 -14.39 -9.63 -2.07
CA SER A 86 -13.76 -8.42 -1.58
C SER A 86 -14.83 -7.51 -0.97
N GLN A 87 -14.45 -6.77 0.08
CA GLN A 87 -15.26 -5.67 0.57
C GLN A 87 -15.20 -4.54 -0.45
N LEU A 88 -16.36 -4.02 -0.85
CA LEU A 88 -16.47 -2.82 -1.67
C LEU A 88 -16.53 -1.60 -0.75
N VAL A 89 -15.64 -0.66 -0.98
CA VAL A 89 -15.63 0.66 -0.34
C VAL A 89 -15.88 1.69 -1.43
N VAL A 90 -16.88 2.56 -1.21
CA VAL A 90 -17.26 3.63 -2.15
C VAL A 90 -17.17 4.96 -1.41
N GLN A 91 -16.40 5.91 -1.96
CA GLN A 91 -16.11 7.20 -1.34
C GLN A 91 -15.67 7.07 0.13
N GLY A 92 -14.82 6.08 0.39
CA GLY A 92 -14.27 5.80 1.72
C GLY A 92 -15.20 5.10 2.70
N ILE A 93 -16.43 4.73 2.31
CA ILE A 93 -17.40 4.04 3.17
C ILE A 93 -17.61 2.61 2.68
N ALA A 94 -17.62 1.65 3.61
CA ALA A 94 -17.93 0.26 3.31
C ALA A 94 -19.36 0.12 2.76
N ALA A 95 -19.49 -0.41 1.54
CA ALA A 95 -20.74 -0.53 0.79
C ALA A 95 -21.18 -2.00 0.61
N GLY A 96 -20.52 -2.94 1.30
CA GLY A 96 -20.88 -4.37 1.31
C GLY A 96 -19.78 -5.27 0.73
N GLN A 97 -20.16 -6.52 0.43
CA GLN A 97 -19.26 -7.54 -0.12
C GLN A 97 -19.60 -7.80 -1.60
N VAL A 98 -18.58 -7.93 -2.42
CA VAL A 98 -18.70 -8.24 -3.85
C VAL A 98 -17.85 -9.45 -4.22
N SER A 99 -18.41 -10.30 -5.08
CA SER A 99 -17.67 -11.31 -5.83
C SER A 99 -17.35 -10.78 -7.22
N ALA A 100 -16.42 -11.42 -7.95
CA ALA A 100 -16.14 -11.06 -9.34
C ALA A 100 -17.41 -11.01 -10.21
N ARG A 101 -18.36 -11.94 -9.98
CA ARG A 101 -19.64 -11.99 -10.71
C ARG A 101 -20.59 -10.87 -10.29
N SER A 102 -20.76 -10.63 -8.99
CA SER A 102 -21.69 -9.60 -8.52
C SER A 102 -21.18 -8.18 -8.80
N TYR A 103 -19.85 -7.99 -8.84
CA TYR A 103 -19.23 -6.71 -9.16
C TYR A 103 -19.63 -6.15 -10.53
N ILE A 104 -19.89 -7.04 -11.49
CA ILE A 104 -20.38 -6.67 -12.83
C ILE A 104 -21.67 -5.84 -12.77
N HIS A 105 -22.53 -6.06 -11.77
CA HIS A 105 -23.77 -5.29 -11.63
C HIS A 105 -23.56 -3.86 -11.12
N HIS A 106 -22.42 -3.56 -10.49
CA HIS A 106 -22.09 -2.24 -9.96
C HIS A 106 -21.31 -1.37 -10.96
N ARG A 107 -20.70 -1.99 -11.99
CA ARG A 107 -19.70 -1.37 -12.88
C ARG A 107 -20.14 -0.05 -13.51
N SER A 108 -21.37 0.04 -14.03
CA SER A 108 -21.84 1.23 -14.75
C SER A 108 -21.96 2.43 -13.81
N HIS A 109 -22.53 2.23 -12.62
CA HIS A 109 -22.65 3.28 -11.62
C HIS A 109 -21.28 3.68 -11.08
N LEU A 110 -20.43 2.70 -10.75
CA LEU A 110 -19.08 2.95 -10.24
C LEU A 110 -18.21 3.71 -11.25
N ARG A 111 -18.29 3.37 -12.54
CA ARG A 111 -17.60 4.10 -13.61
C ARG A 111 -18.05 5.55 -13.70
N GLN A 112 -19.36 5.81 -13.61
CA GLN A 112 -19.88 7.19 -13.62
C GLN A 112 -19.44 7.97 -12.39
N LEU A 113 -19.42 7.33 -11.22
CA LEU A 113 -18.93 7.92 -9.98
C LEU A 113 -17.44 8.28 -10.08
N ALA A 114 -16.61 7.37 -10.60
CA ALA A 114 -15.19 7.64 -10.83
C ALA A 114 -14.97 8.75 -11.85
N GLY A 115 -15.73 8.76 -12.95
CA GLY A 115 -15.66 9.83 -13.95
C GLY A 115 -16.06 11.19 -13.40
N GLN A 116 -17.06 11.25 -12.50
CA GLN A 116 -17.43 12.48 -11.82
C GLN A 116 -16.35 12.96 -10.86
N ALA A 117 -15.80 12.08 -10.02
CA ALA A 117 -14.72 12.42 -9.09
C ALA A 117 -13.49 12.97 -9.83
N LEU A 118 -13.13 12.39 -10.98
CA LEU A 118 -12.05 12.91 -11.82
C LEU A 118 -12.36 14.32 -12.32
N ARG A 119 -13.54 14.57 -12.88
CA ARG A 119 -13.94 15.91 -13.35
C ARG A 119 -13.90 16.96 -12.24
N ASP A 120 -14.30 16.58 -11.03
CA ASP A 120 -14.29 17.48 -9.87
C ASP A 120 -12.87 17.84 -9.44
N LEU A 121 -11.90 16.93 -9.61
CA LEU A 121 -10.47 17.21 -9.42
C LEU A 121 -9.94 18.11 -10.54
N GLU A 122 -10.24 17.83 -11.80
CA GLU A 122 -9.81 18.65 -12.95
C GLU A 122 -10.34 20.09 -12.89
N ALA A 123 -11.46 20.34 -12.20
CA ALA A 123 -11.98 21.68 -11.97
C ALA A 123 -11.15 22.50 -10.96
N ARG A 124 -10.35 21.85 -10.12
CA ARG A 124 -9.60 22.47 -9.01
C ARG A 124 -8.09 22.46 -9.22
N PHE A 125 -7.58 21.46 -9.93
CA PHE A 125 -6.15 21.23 -10.13
C PHE A 125 -5.74 21.50 -11.58
N ASP A 126 -4.49 21.91 -11.78
CA ASP A 126 -3.94 22.18 -13.10
C ASP A 126 -3.67 20.88 -13.85
N VAL A 127 -3.24 19.83 -13.15
CA VAL A 127 -3.00 18.49 -13.69
C VAL A 127 -3.52 17.41 -12.73
N VAL A 128 -4.17 16.37 -13.26
CA VAL A 128 -4.51 15.16 -12.51
C VAL A 128 -3.71 13.98 -13.06
N ILE A 129 -2.87 13.36 -12.22
CA ILE A 129 -2.13 12.15 -12.60
C ILE A 129 -2.97 10.94 -12.22
N VAL A 130 -3.50 10.26 -13.23
CA VAL A 130 -4.38 9.11 -13.05
C VAL A 130 -3.57 7.83 -13.08
N GLU A 131 -3.64 7.01 -12.05
CA GLU A 131 -3.08 5.66 -12.05
C GLU A 131 -4.10 4.65 -12.55
N GLY A 132 -3.73 3.87 -13.56
CA GLY A 132 -4.52 2.72 -14.01
C GLY A 132 -4.47 1.53 -13.04
N ALA A 133 -5.32 0.54 -13.28
CA ALA A 133 -5.33 -0.71 -12.52
C ALA A 133 -4.93 -1.90 -13.40
N GLY A 134 -3.99 -2.72 -12.92
CA GLY A 134 -3.51 -3.89 -13.67
C GLY A 134 -2.96 -3.51 -15.04
N SER A 135 -3.25 -4.36 -16.03
CA SER A 135 -3.02 -4.11 -17.45
C SER A 135 -4.30 -3.63 -18.14
N PRO A 136 -4.25 -2.61 -19.01
CA PRO A 136 -5.42 -2.19 -19.77
C PRO A 136 -5.77 -3.16 -20.91
N ALA A 137 -4.92 -4.17 -21.14
CA ALA A 137 -5.09 -5.19 -22.19
C ALA A 137 -5.81 -6.46 -21.73
N GLU A 138 -6.40 -6.48 -20.53
CA GLU A 138 -7.34 -7.53 -20.12
C GLU A 138 -8.66 -7.36 -20.89
N ILE A 139 -8.65 -7.66 -22.19
CA ILE A 139 -9.75 -7.36 -23.12
C ILE A 139 -11.07 -8.03 -22.72
N ASN A 140 -11.00 -9.15 -22.01
CA ASN A 140 -12.15 -9.83 -21.40
C ASN A 140 -12.82 -9.01 -20.29
N LEU A 141 -12.13 -8.00 -19.75
CA LEU A 141 -12.62 -7.08 -18.72
C LEU A 141 -12.93 -5.67 -19.28
N ARG A 142 -12.70 -5.39 -20.57
CA ARG A 142 -12.88 -4.04 -21.15
C ARG A 142 -14.29 -3.48 -20.95
N GLU A 143 -15.33 -4.31 -21.11
CA GLU A 143 -16.70 -3.89 -20.84
C GLU A 143 -16.94 -3.51 -19.37
N THR A 144 -16.19 -4.12 -18.45
CA THR A 144 -16.27 -3.88 -17.01
C THR A 144 -15.28 -2.86 -16.48
N ASP A 145 -14.40 -2.34 -17.33
CA ASP A 145 -13.31 -1.50 -16.88
C ASP A 145 -13.84 -0.20 -16.26
N VAL A 146 -13.25 0.17 -15.12
CA VAL A 146 -13.54 1.40 -14.36
C VAL A 146 -12.27 2.25 -14.22
N ALA A 147 -11.09 1.67 -14.45
CA ALA A 147 -9.82 2.25 -14.04
C ALA A 147 -8.90 2.62 -15.21
N ASN A 148 -9.04 1.97 -16.37
CA ASN A 148 -8.20 2.25 -17.54
C ASN A 148 -9.03 2.94 -18.64
N PHE A 149 -9.16 2.35 -19.82
CA PHE A 149 -9.94 2.92 -20.92
C PHE A 149 -11.43 3.10 -20.60
N GLY A 150 -11.98 2.26 -19.73
CA GLY A 150 -13.34 2.46 -19.22
C GLY A 150 -13.53 3.77 -18.47
N LEU A 151 -12.47 4.33 -17.85
CA LEU A 151 -12.53 5.65 -17.24
C LEU A 151 -12.66 6.75 -18.29
N LEU A 152 -11.98 6.62 -19.43
CA LEU A 152 -12.06 7.58 -20.53
C LEU A 152 -13.49 7.66 -21.10
N ASP A 153 -14.21 6.54 -21.16
CA ASP A 153 -15.63 6.52 -21.57
C ASP A 153 -16.51 7.41 -20.68
N ALA A 154 -16.18 7.53 -19.39
CA ALA A 154 -17.01 8.25 -18.41
C ALA A 154 -16.48 9.65 -18.06
N ALA A 155 -15.17 9.86 -18.06
CA ALA A 155 -14.55 11.15 -17.76
C ALA A 155 -14.32 11.99 -19.01
N GLY A 156 -14.01 11.34 -20.13
CA GLY A 156 -13.63 11.91 -21.42
C GLY A 156 -12.20 11.58 -21.83
N ALA A 157 -11.82 12.02 -23.04
CA ALA A 157 -10.54 11.71 -23.66
C ALA A 157 -9.35 12.32 -22.90
N MET A 158 -8.29 11.52 -22.70
CA MET A 158 -7.02 11.94 -22.10
C MET A 158 -5.86 11.11 -22.66
N PRO A 159 -4.61 11.60 -22.64
CA PRO A 159 -3.45 10.81 -23.06
C PRO A 159 -3.20 9.66 -22.09
N VAL A 160 -2.79 8.51 -22.64
CA VAL A 160 -2.42 7.30 -21.90
C VAL A 160 -0.93 7.03 -22.06
N LEU A 161 -0.21 6.96 -20.94
CA LEU A 161 1.18 6.50 -20.87
C LEU A 161 1.20 5.03 -20.49
N LEU A 162 1.92 4.21 -21.27
CA LEU A 162 2.09 2.79 -20.97
C LEU A 162 3.45 2.52 -20.35
N VAL A 163 3.45 2.08 -19.09
CA VAL A 163 4.65 1.71 -18.33
C VAL A 163 4.94 0.21 -18.51
N GLY A 164 6.17 -0.13 -18.86
CA GLY A 164 6.63 -1.51 -19.01
C GLY A 164 7.84 -1.81 -18.12
N ASP A 165 7.78 -2.92 -17.38
CA ASP A 165 8.90 -3.40 -16.55
C ASP A 165 9.88 -4.21 -17.40
N ILE A 166 11.09 -3.70 -17.58
CA ILE A 166 12.14 -4.40 -18.34
C ILE A 166 12.90 -5.42 -17.50
N ASP A 167 12.89 -5.33 -16.17
CA ASP A 167 13.58 -6.26 -15.26
C ASP A 167 12.98 -7.67 -15.37
N ARG A 168 11.70 -7.77 -15.75
CA ARG A 168 11.00 -9.03 -16.07
C ARG A 168 11.26 -9.56 -17.49
N GLY A 169 11.92 -8.78 -18.35
CA GLY A 169 12.14 -9.08 -19.76
C GLY A 169 10.90 -8.87 -20.65
N GLY A 170 11.11 -8.90 -21.97
CA GLY A 170 10.02 -8.86 -22.95
C GLY A 170 9.32 -7.51 -23.14
N VAL A 171 9.87 -6.41 -22.62
CA VAL A 171 9.20 -5.09 -22.58
C VAL A 171 8.68 -4.61 -23.96
N LEU A 172 9.42 -4.84 -25.04
CA LEU A 172 9.00 -4.46 -26.40
C LEU A 172 7.76 -5.25 -26.85
N ALA A 173 7.71 -6.55 -26.51
CA ALA A 173 6.58 -7.41 -26.83
C ALA A 173 5.36 -7.04 -25.98
N HIS A 174 5.56 -6.66 -24.71
CA HIS A 174 4.49 -6.15 -23.86
C HIS A 174 3.88 -4.87 -24.44
N PHE A 175 4.69 -3.87 -24.81
CA PHE A 175 4.17 -2.65 -25.42
C PHE A 175 3.45 -2.92 -26.75
N TYR A 176 4.07 -3.69 -27.63
CA TYR A 176 3.47 -4.04 -28.91
C TYR A 176 2.16 -4.79 -28.74
N GLY A 177 2.14 -5.82 -27.88
CA GLY A 177 0.95 -6.60 -27.58
C GLY A 177 -0.17 -5.74 -27.01
N THR A 178 0.11 -4.95 -25.98
CA THR A 178 -0.88 -4.04 -25.39
C THR A 178 -1.45 -3.05 -26.40
N ALA A 179 -0.60 -2.39 -27.19
CA ALA A 179 -1.04 -1.37 -28.15
C ALA A 179 -1.83 -1.95 -29.36
N THR A 180 -1.69 -3.25 -29.64
CA THR A 180 -2.33 -3.89 -30.81
C THR A 180 -3.50 -4.80 -30.47
N ILE A 181 -3.63 -5.26 -29.21
CA ILE A 181 -4.71 -6.15 -28.77
C ILE A 181 -5.95 -5.39 -28.31
N VAL A 182 -5.79 -4.15 -27.84
CA VAL A 182 -6.90 -3.30 -27.38
C VAL A 182 -7.69 -2.74 -28.57
N ASP A 183 -8.87 -2.20 -28.31
CA ASP A 183 -9.70 -1.59 -29.37
C ASP A 183 -8.92 -0.45 -30.06
N PRO A 184 -8.97 -0.30 -31.40
CA PRO A 184 -8.31 0.80 -32.09
C PRO A 184 -8.66 2.20 -31.55
N ALA A 185 -9.88 2.41 -31.05
CA ALA A 185 -10.27 3.67 -30.41
C ALA A 185 -9.52 3.90 -29.09
N ASP A 186 -9.35 2.85 -28.29
CA ASP A 186 -8.56 2.91 -27.05
C ASP A 186 -7.07 3.10 -27.36
N ALA A 187 -6.55 2.37 -28.35
CA ALA A 187 -5.15 2.46 -28.79
C ALA A 187 -4.78 3.87 -29.24
N ALA A 188 -5.71 4.62 -29.82
CA ALA A 188 -5.51 6.01 -30.24
C ALA A 188 -5.23 6.97 -29.07
N HIS A 189 -5.56 6.59 -27.84
CA HIS A 189 -5.22 7.36 -26.64
C HIS A 189 -3.80 7.09 -26.12
N ILE A 190 -3.14 6.01 -26.56
CA ILE A 190 -1.78 5.69 -26.13
C ILE A 190 -0.81 6.72 -26.73
N ALA A 191 -0.35 7.64 -25.87
CA ALA A 191 0.48 8.77 -26.26
C ALA A 191 1.98 8.48 -26.15
N GLY A 192 2.38 7.44 -25.41
CA GLY A 192 3.78 7.05 -25.32
C GLY A 192 4.08 5.91 -24.37
N PHE A 193 5.30 5.36 -24.50
CA PHE A 193 5.83 4.30 -23.64
C PHE A 193 6.85 4.83 -22.63
N ILE A 194 6.81 4.29 -21.41
CA ILE A 194 7.84 4.49 -20.38
C ILE A 194 8.44 3.13 -20.05
N VAL A 195 9.72 2.93 -20.39
CA VAL A 195 10.46 1.74 -19.94
C VAL A 195 10.90 1.99 -18.51
N ASN A 196 10.57 1.08 -17.60
CA ASN A 196 10.90 1.20 -16.18
C ASN A 196 11.84 0.09 -15.71
N LYS A 197 12.58 0.37 -14.62
CA LYS A 197 13.53 -0.55 -13.97
C LYS A 197 14.71 -0.98 -14.85
N PHE A 198 15.17 -0.11 -15.74
CA PHE A 198 16.31 -0.43 -16.62
C PHE A 198 17.62 -0.54 -15.84
N ARG A 199 18.45 -1.53 -16.17
CA ARG A 199 19.79 -1.72 -15.57
C ARG A 199 20.86 -1.69 -16.67
N GLY A 200 21.90 -0.89 -16.45
CA GLY A 200 23.05 -0.79 -17.35
C GLY A 200 22.95 0.39 -18.33
N ASP A 201 23.51 0.22 -19.52
CA ASP A 201 23.57 1.26 -20.55
C ASP A 201 22.30 1.27 -21.43
N ALA A 202 21.50 2.32 -21.31
CA ALA A 202 20.23 2.47 -22.01
C ALA A 202 20.39 2.53 -23.54
N THR A 203 21.57 2.90 -24.06
CA THR A 203 21.82 2.97 -25.50
C THR A 203 21.69 1.61 -26.20
N ILE A 204 21.89 0.51 -25.46
CA ILE A 204 21.71 -0.86 -25.95
C ILE A 204 20.24 -1.12 -26.33
N LEU A 205 19.29 -0.47 -25.65
CA LEU A 205 17.86 -0.66 -25.89
C LEU A 205 17.35 0.13 -27.11
N GLN A 206 18.07 1.19 -27.50
CA GLN A 206 17.61 2.18 -28.50
C GLN A 206 17.13 1.56 -29.82
N PRO A 207 17.85 0.61 -30.47
CA PRO A 207 17.40 0.05 -31.75
C PRO A 207 16.04 -0.67 -31.64
N GLY A 208 15.75 -1.26 -30.48
CA GLY A 208 14.48 -1.90 -30.18
C GLY A 208 13.33 -0.89 -30.02
N LEU A 209 13.60 0.23 -29.36
CA LEU A 209 12.65 1.33 -29.20
C LEU A 209 12.35 2.00 -30.55
N ASP A 210 13.36 2.23 -31.38
CA ASP A 210 13.20 2.78 -32.72
C ASP A 210 12.30 1.88 -33.59
N THR A 211 12.54 0.56 -33.52
CA THR A 211 11.71 -0.42 -34.24
C THR A 211 10.26 -0.40 -33.74
N LEU A 212 10.05 -0.28 -32.42
CA LEU A 212 8.71 -0.21 -31.83
C LEU A 212 7.97 1.05 -32.29
N THR A 213 8.63 2.20 -32.26
CA THR A 213 8.06 3.48 -32.73
C THR A 213 7.76 3.44 -34.23
N GLN A 214 8.62 2.86 -35.06
CA GLN A 214 8.33 2.67 -36.49
C GLN A 214 7.08 1.81 -36.74
N ARG A 215 6.85 0.79 -35.91
CA ARG A 215 5.72 -0.13 -36.08
C ARG A 215 4.40 0.44 -35.58
N LEU A 216 4.43 1.20 -34.48
CA LEU A 216 3.22 1.66 -33.79
C LEU A 216 2.94 3.15 -34.01
N SER A 217 3.90 3.91 -34.52
CA SER A 217 3.86 5.39 -34.54
C SER A 217 3.67 6.01 -33.15
N ILE A 218 4.00 5.27 -32.09
CA ILE A 218 3.94 5.71 -30.69
C ILE A 218 5.38 5.89 -30.18
N PRO A 219 5.74 7.06 -29.62
CA PRO A 219 7.09 7.31 -29.14
C PRO A 219 7.37 6.58 -27.82
N THR A 220 8.64 6.27 -27.57
CA THR A 220 9.11 6.00 -26.21
C THR A 220 9.50 7.33 -25.57
N LEU A 221 8.87 7.67 -24.43
CA LEU A 221 9.06 8.96 -23.74
C LEU A 221 10.31 8.98 -22.85
N GLY A 222 10.78 7.80 -22.44
CA GLY A 222 12.08 7.64 -21.80
C GLY A 222 12.28 6.28 -21.17
N VAL A 223 13.48 6.09 -20.64
CA VAL A 223 13.94 4.86 -19.99
C VAL A 223 14.36 5.20 -18.57
N VAL A 224 13.49 4.85 -17.62
CA VAL A 224 13.70 5.08 -16.19
C VAL A 224 14.61 3.98 -15.63
N PRO A 225 15.76 4.34 -15.03
CA PRO A 225 16.67 3.37 -14.45
C PRO A 225 16.04 2.69 -13.23
N TYR A 226 16.53 1.49 -12.91
CA TYR A 226 16.25 0.86 -11.63
C TYR A 226 16.83 1.71 -10.50
N ILE A 227 15.99 2.09 -9.54
CA ILE A 227 16.37 2.86 -8.35
C ILE A 227 16.73 1.88 -7.21
N PRO A 228 18.01 1.72 -6.85
CA PRO A 228 18.41 0.81 -5.77
C PRO A 228 17.94 1.32 -4.41
N GLY A 229 17.48 0.40 -3.55
CA GLY A 229 17.06 0.74 -2.20
C GLY A 229 15.75 1.53 -2.12
N LEU A 230 14.98 1.59 -3.21
CA LEU A 230 13.66 2.22 -3.18
C LEU A 230 12.74 1.45 -2.22
N TRP A 231 12.20 2.18 -1.25
CA TRP A 231 11.39 1.66 -0.16
C TRP A 231 10.22 2.61 0.12
N ILE A 232 9.11 2.36 -0.57
CA ILE A 232 7.89 3.17 -0.52
C ILE A 232 6.68 2.30 -0.19
N ASP A 233 5.62 2.91 0.36
CA ASP A 233 4.41 2.21 0.80
C ASP A 233 3.90 1.23 -0.27
N ALA A 234 4.01 -0.05 0.04
CA ALA A 234 3.60 -1.10 -0.88
C ALA A 234 2.08 -1.07 -1.14
N GLU A 235 1.70 -1.09 -2.42
CA GLU A 235 0.29 -1.13 -2.84
C GLU A 235 -0.39 -2.42 -2.39
N ASP A 236 0.30 -3.57 -2.42
CA ASP A 236 -0.26 -4.87 -2.04
C ASP A 236 0.78 -5.82 -1.38
N SER A 237 0.32 -7.02 -1.02
CA SER A 237 1.14 -8.05 -0.35
C SER A 237 2.14 -8.77 -1.26
N LEU A 238 2.17 -8.48 -2.57
CA LEU A 238 3.19 -9.01 -3.50
C LEU A 238 4.56 -8.39 -3.21
N GLN A 239 4.58 -7.21 -2.59
CA GLN A 239 5.81 -6.52 -2.18
C GLN A 239 6.30 -6.97 -0.78
N SER A 240 5.50 -7.72 -0.02
CA SER A 240 5.87 -8.35 1.26
C SER A 240 6.52 -9.73 1.04
N GLN A 241 7.66 -9.77 0.35
CA GLN A 241 8.35 -11.02 0.03
C GLN A 241 8.99 -11.65 1.27
N LEU A 242 8.73 -12.95 1.47
CA LEU A 242 9.27 -13.74 2.58
C LEU A 242 10.81 -13.76 2.55
N GLY A 243 11.43 -13.61 3.72
CA GLY A 243 12.88 -13.67 3.88
C GLY A 243 13.64 -12.39 3.53
N ASN A 244 13.00 -11.42 2.86
CA ASN A 244 13.62 -10.13 2.58
C ASN A 244 13.63 -9.23 3.82
N THR A 245 14.69 -8.43 3.93
CA THR A 245 14.76 -7.35 4.91
C THR A 245 13.93 -6.16 4.41
N ILE A 246 13.13 -5.58 5.30
CA ILE A 246 12.34 -4.38 5.04
C ILE A 246 13.22 -3.16 5.33
N GLY A 247 13.06 -2.09 4.55
CA GLY A 247 13.71 -0.80 4.81
C GLY A 247 15.20 -0.72 4.43
N PRO A 248 15.86 0.40 4.79
CA PRO A 248 17.21 0.74 4.33
C PRO A 248 18.33 -0.13 4.93
N GLY A 249 18.09 -0.86 6.03
CA GLY A 249 19.09 -1.74 6.63
C GLY A 249 20.33 -1.03 7.16
N LEU A 250 20.13 0.10 7.86
CA LEU A 250 21.22 0.93 8.38
C LEU A 250 22.00 0.24 9.51
N PRO A 251 23.34 0.42 9.58
CA PRO A 251 24.17 -0.21 10.61
C PRO A 251 23.82 0.29 12.02
N PRO A 252 24.04 -0.51 13.08
CA PRO A 252 23.79 -0.09 14.45
C PRO A 252 24.74 1.03 14.88
N LEU A 253 24.23 1.96 15.70
CA LEU A 253 25.05 2.98 16.37
C LEU A 253 25.82 2.41 17.57
N GLY A 254 25.27 1.36 18.19
CA GLY A 254 25.92 0.58 19.25
C GLY A 254 26.50 -0.74 18.74
N SER A 255 26.80 -1.66 19.66
CA SER A 255 27.33 -2.99 19.32
C SER A 255 26.26 -4.04 19.06
N ALA A 256 24.99 -3.77 19.37
CA ALA A 256 23.88 -4.70 19.17
C ALA A 256 22.91 -4.23 18.09
N MET A 257 22.23 -5.21 17.49
CA MET A 257 21.07 -5.02 16.62
C MET A 257 19.80 -5.56 17.28
N LEU A 258 18.65 -5.03 16.86
CA LEU A 258 17.34 -5.63 17.13
C LEU A 258 16.84 -6.35 15.88
N ASP A 259 16.61 -7.65 15.98
CA ASP A 259 16.00 -8.48 14.95
C ASP A 259 14.48 -8.57 15.19
N ILE A 260 13.69 -8.03 14.25
CA ILE A 260 12.23 -8.00 14.29
C ILE A 260 11.67 -8.96 13.23
N ALA A 261 10.83 -9.89 13.67
CA ALA A 261 10.10 -10.80 12.80
C ALA A 261 8.65 -10.34 12.67
N ALA A 262 8.24 -9.92 11.47
CA ALA A 262 6.86 -9.61 11.15
C ALA A 262 6.21 -10.80 10.43
N ILE A 263 5.10 -11.32 10.95
CA ILE A 263 4.42 -12.46 10.31
C ILE A 263 3.74 -12.00 9.02
N ARG A 264 4.08 -12.62 7.90
CA ARG A 264 3.44 -12.40 6.60
C ARG A 264 2.14 -13.18 6.54
N LEU A 265 1.07 -12.58 7.05
CA LEU A 265 -0.27 -13.17 6.99
C LEU A 265 -0.79 -13.25 5.55
N PRO A 266 -1.58 -14.28 5.18
CA PRO A 266 -2.20 -14.38 3.86
C PRO A 266 -3.07 -13.18 3.49
N ARG A 267 -3.84 -12.63 4.45
CA ARG A 267 -4.69 -11.45 4.26
C ARG A 267 -4.20 -10.25 5.06
N ILE A 268 -2.88 -10.11 5.16
CA ILE A 268 -2.24 -8.95 5.79
C ILE A 268 -2.87 -7.64 5.31
N SER A 269 -3.16 -6.76 6.26
CA SER A 269 -3.58 -5.39 6.04
C SER A 269 -2.60 -4.45 6.71
N ASN A 270 -2.42 -3.28 6.11
CA ASN A 270 -1.55 -2.23 6.63
C ASN A 270 -0.13 -2.75 6.94
N ALA A 271 0.43 -3.51 6.00
CA ALA A 271 1.79 -4.04 6.08
C ALA A 271 2.85 -2.93 6.29
N THR A 272 2.49 -1.68 6.04
CA THR A 272 3.31 -0.49 6.24
C THR A 272 3.61 -0.18 7.71
N ASP A 273 2.88 -0.75 8.70
CA ASP A 273 3.16 -0.49 10.12
C ASP A 273 4.57 -0.92 10.53
N VAL A 274 5.06 -2.02 9.96
CA VAL A 274 6.41 -2.53 10.25
C VAL A 274 7.50 -1.81 9.49
N GLU A 275 7.12 -1.04 8.45
CA GLU A 275 8.06 -0.22 7.71
C GLU A 275 8.63 0.88 8.60
N ALA A 276 7.80 1.51 9.43
CA ALA A 276 8.29 2.56 10.31
C ALA A 276 9.37 2.07 11.30
N LEU A 277 9.32 0.80 11.74
CA LEU A 277 10.39 0.20 12.56
C LEU A 277 11.70 0.04 11.79
N ALA A 278 11.64 -0.22 10.48
CA ALA A 278 12.78 -0.55 9.64
C ALA A 278 13.66 0.66 9.26
N VAL A 279 13.18 1.88 9.48
CA VAL A 279 13.97 3.10 9.22
C VAL A 279 15.11 3.28 10.24
N GLU A 280 14.99 2.66 11.42
CA GLU A 280 15.90 2.91 12.52
C GLU A 280 17.25 2.19 12.36
N PRO A 281 18.38 2.88 12.55
CA PRO A 281 19.70 2.26 12.58
C PRO A 281 19.80 1.11 13.58
N GLY A 282 20.37 -0.01 13.15
CA GLY A 282 20.53 -1.20 13.99
C GLY A 282 19.25 -2.03 14.16
N VAL A 283 18.15 -1.68 13.51
CA VAL A 283 16.93 -2.49 13.47
C VAL A 283 16.86 -3.27 12.16
N ARG A 284 16.67 -4.59 12.24
CA ARG A 284 16.46 -5.46 11.09
C ARG A 284 15.06 -6.04 11.14
N VAL A 285 14.20 -5.64 10.20
CA VAL A 285 12.84 -6.17 10.10
C VAL A 285 12.75 -7.16 8.95
N ARG A 286 12.13 -8.33 9.16
CA ARG A 286 11.93 -9.36 8.12
C ARG A 286 10.51 -9.88 8.11
N TRP A 287 10.00 -10.15 6.91
CA TRP A 287 8.78 -10.94 6.73
C TRP A 287 9.08 -12.42 6.94
N VAL A 288 8.31 -13.07 7.82
CA VAL A 288 8.48 -14.49 8.18
C VAL A 288 7.15 -15.24 8.11
N ASP A 289 7.21 -16.55 7.90
CA ASP A 289 6.06 -17.47 7.96
C ASP A 289 6.40 -18.82 8.62
N ASP A 290 7.50 -18.87 9.37
CA ASP A 290 7.99 -20.08 10.04
C ASP A 290 8.17 -19.89 11.57
N PRO A 291 7.89 -20.94 12.37
CA PRO A 291 7.99 -20.87 13.83
C PRO A 291 9.39 -20.58 14.38
N ALA A 292 10.46 -20.97 13.67
CA ALA A 292 11.82 -20.81 14.17
C ALA A 292 12.23 -19.32 14.16
N SER A 293 11.95 -18.62 13.06
CA SER A 293 12.16 -17.18 12.95
C SER A 293 11.34 -16.41 13.99
N VAL A 294 10.10 -16.83 14.25
CA VAL A 294 9.26 -16.23 15.31
C VAL A 294 9.91 -16.38 16.68
N ARG A 295 10.37 -17.58 17.06
CA ARG A 295 10.98 -17.81 18.39
C ARG A 295 12.29 -17.05 18.60
N GLN A 296 13.10 -16.88 17.56
CA GLN A 296 14.44 -16.30 17.67
C GLN A 296 14.49 -14.77 17.66
N ALA A 297 13.45 -14.09 17.20
CA ALA A 297 13.44 -12.63 17.08
C ALA A 297 13.49 -11.92 18.45
N ASP A 298 14.03 -10.71 18.49
CA ASP A 298 13.92 -9.82 19.65
C ASP A 298 12.48 -9.33 19.81
N LEU A 299 11.85 -8.93 18.70
CA LEU A 299 10.43 -8.59 18.65
C LEU A 299 9.71 -9.42 17.59
N LEU A 300 8.57 -9.99 17.98
CA LEU A 300 7.59 -10.49 17.04
C LEU A 300 6.54 -9.41 16.78
N VAL A 301 6.22 -9.14 15.51
CA VAL A 301 5.06 -8.36 15.11
C VAL A 301 4.03 -9.25 14.42
N LEU A 302 2.81 -9.28 14.95
CA LEU A 302 1.64 -9.84 14.30
C LEU A 302 0.81 -8.67 13.73
N PRO A 303 0.87 -8.42 12.41
CA PRO A 303 0.28 -7.24 11.79
C PRO A 303 -1.26 -7.35 11.68
N GLY A 304 -1.88 -6.30 11.14
CA GLY A 304 -3.30 -6.29 10.82
C GLY A 304 -3.69 -7.38 9.82
N SER A 305 -4.95 -7.79 9.87
CA SER A 305 -5.55 -8.74 8.93
C SER A 305 -6.92 -8.24 8.49
N LYS A 306 -7.26 -8.47 7.21
CA LYS A 306 -8.61 -8.28 6.67
C LYS A 306 -9.50 -9.51 6.86
N ALA A 307 -8.94 -10.62 7.34
CA ALA A 307 -9.63 -11.88 7.54
C ALA A 307 -9.15 -12.55 8.84
N THR A 308 -9.34 -11.86 9.98
CA THR A 308 -8.79 -12.22 11.29
C THR A 308 -8.99 -13.70 11.65
N VAL A 309 -10.21 -14.22 11.52
CA VAL A 309 -10.51 -15.63 11.86
C VAL A 309 -9.84 -16.62 10.89
N ALA A 310 -9.74 -16.29 9.61
CA ALA A 310 -9.11 -17.17 8.61
C ALA A 310 -7.59 -17.19 8.78
N ASP A 311 -6.98 -16.03 9.00
CA ASP A 311 -5.55 -15.90 9.24
C ASP A 311 -5.15 -16.55 10.59
N LEU A 312 -5.99 -16.49 11.63
CA LEU A 312 -5.79 -17.24 12.87
C LEU A 312 -5.75 -18.75 12.64
N ARG A 313 -6.64 -19.30 11.79
CA ARG A 313 -6.59 -20.73 11.42
C ARG A 313 -5.30 -21.05 10.66
N TRP A 314 -4.88 -20.18 9.76
CA TRP A 314 -3.62 -20.35 9.03
C TRP A 314 -2.40 -20.37 9.97
N LEU A 315 -2.36 -19.51 11.00
CA LEU A 315 -1.31 -19.55 12.03
C LEU A 315 -1.24 -20.92 12.71
N ARG A 316 -2.40 -21.49 13.07
CA ARG A 316 -2.52 -22.83 13.68
C ARG A 316 -2.07 -23.95 12.74
N GLU A 317 -2.44 -23.88 11.47
CA GLU A 317 -2.00 -24.84 10.45
C GLU A 317 -0.47 -24.84 10.26
N ARG A 318 0.17 -23.68 10.45
CA ARG A 318 1.62 -23.49 10.34
C ARG A 318 2.39 -23.63 11.65
N LYS A 319 1.71 -23.91 12.77
CA LYS A 319 2.32 -23.95 14.11
C LYS A 319 2.96 -22.64 14.56
N LEU A 320 2.54 -21.52 13.96
CA LEU A 320 2.98 -20.18 14.33
C LEU A 320 2.33 -19.75 15.64
N ASP A 321 1.07 -20.12 15.86
CA ASP A 321 0.34 -19.94 17.12
C ASP A 321 1.14 -20.45 18.34
N GLU A 322 1.67 -21.67 18.27
CA GLU A 322 2.48 -22.26 19.34
C GLU A 322 3.77 -21.45 19.61
N ALA A 323 4.39 -20.90 18.56
CA ALA A 323 5.57 -20.05 18.70
C ALA A 323 5.23 -18.68 19.30
N ILE A 324 4.08 -18.10 18.93
CA ILE A 324 3.60 -16.82 19.47
C ILE A 324 3.29 -16.97 20.96
N VAL A 325 2.53 -18.00 21.34
CA VAL A 325 2.18 -18.29 22.74
C VAL A 325 3.44 -18.55 23.57
N TYR A 326 4.37 -19.37 23.05
CA TYR A 326 5.66 -19.59 23.72
C TYR A 326 6.39 -18.28 24.02
N ARG A 327 6.45 -17.33 23.07
CA ARG A 327 7.09 -16.03 23.32
C ARG A 327 6.42 -15.27 24.47
N ALA A 328 5.09 -15.20 24.45
CA ALA A 328 4.34 -14.51 25.50
C ALA A 328 4.58 -15.15 26.88
N GLU A 329 4.55 -16.48 26.97
CA GLU A 329 4.86 -17.23 28.21
C GLU A 329 6.29 -16.99 28.70
N GLN A 330 7.26 -16.89 27.79
CA GLN A 330 8.65 -16.58 28.12
C GLN A 330 8.92 -15.09 28.37
N GLN A 331 7.88 -14.24 28.36
CA GLN A 331 8.00 -12.78 28.51
C GLN A 331 8.93 -12.16 27.45
N LEU A 332 8.96 -12.76 26.25
CA LEU A 332 9.66 -12.21 25.10
C LEU A 332 8.74 -11.25 24.34
N PRO A 333 9.27 -10.15 23.76
CA PRO A 333 8.42 -9.14 23.15
C PRO A 333 7.53 -9.65 22.00
N VAL A 334 6.24 -9.29 22.08
CA VAL A 334 5.22 -9.52 21.05
C VAL A 334 4.40 -8.25 20.86
N LEU A 335 4.21 -7.82 19.62
CA LEU A 335 3.33 -6.71 19.26
C LEU A 335 2.22 -7.21 18.33
N GLY A 336 0.97 -7.10 18.75
CA GLY A 336 -0.21 -7.28 17.89
C GLY A 336 -0.78 -5.94 17.46
N ILE A 337 -1.08 -5.80 16.16
CA ILE A 337 -1.70 -4.59 15.60
C ILE A 337 -3.02 -4.97 14.91
N CYS A 338 -4.11 -4.28 15.27
CA CYS A 338 -5.45 -4.47 14.72
C CYS A 338 -5.86 -5.95 14.69
N GLY A 339 -6.07 -6.57 13.52
CA GLY A 339 -6.35 -8.00 13.41
C GLY A 339 -5.36 -8.89 14.16
N GLY A 340 -4.08 -8.54 14.20
CA GLY A 340 -3.07 -9.25 14.99
C GLY A 340 -3.27 -9.11 16.50
N PHE A 341 -3.64 -7.93 16.98
CA PHE A 341 -4.06 -7.76 18.39
C PHE A 341 -5.30 -8.61 18.69
N GLN A 342 -6.28 -8.60 17.79
CA GLN A 342 -7.51 -9.37 17.95
C GLN A 342 -7.25 -10.88 18.03
N MET A 343 -6.29 -11.40 17.26
CA MET A 343 -5.85 -12.79 17.35
C MET A 343 -5.19 -13.13 18.69
N LEU A 344 -4.50 -12.18 19.32
CA LEU A 344 -3.84 -12.37 20.62
C LEU A 344 -4.83 -12.38 21.79
N CYS A 345 -6.05 -11.88 21.60
CA CYS A 345 -7.11 -11.91 22.59
C CYS A 345 -7.61 -13.34 22.89
N ARG A 346 -8.44 -13.49 23.93
CA ARG A 346 -9.01 -14.76 24.39
C ARG A 346 -10.02 -15.33 23.41
N SER A 347 -10.92 -14.51 22.88
CA SER A 347 -11.95 -14.97 21.93
C SER A 347 -12.31 -13.90 20.91
N ILE A 348 -12.82 -14.35 19.75
CA ILE A 348 -13.26 -13.51 18.64
C ILE A 348 -14.65 -13.97 18.18
N ILE A 349 -15.60 -13.05 18.08
CA ILE A 349 -16.90 -13.23 17.44
C ILE A 349 -16.94 -12.31 16.21
N ASP A 350 -17.08 -12.88 15.02
CA ASP A 350 -16.96 -12.14 13.76
C ASP A 350 -18.09 -12.48 12.76
N PRO A 351 -19.32 -11.96 12.98
CA PRO A 351 -20.42 -12.14 12.05
C PRO A 351 -20.30 -11.28 10.78
N VAL A 352 -19.36 -10.32 10.73
CA VAL A 352 -19.29 -9.30 9.69
C VAL A 352 -18.31 -9.69 8.58
N GLU A 353 -17.08 -10.03 8.94
CA GLU A 353 -16.03 -10.33 7.96
C GLU A 353 -15.91 -11.83 7.72
N ALA A 354 -15.94 -12.64 8.78
CA ALA A 354 -15.90 -14.09 8.68
C ALA A 354 -17.29 -14.75 8.52
N GLY A 355 -18.37 -14.04 8.87
CA GLY A 355 -19.72 -14.62 8.90
C GLY A 355 -19.90 -15.67 10.01
N VAL A 356 -19.07 -15.61 11.06
CA VAL A 356 -19.04 -16.55 12.19
C VAL A 356 -19.59 -15.87 13.44
N ALA A 357 -20.86 -16.12 13.75
CA ALA A 357 -21.54 -15.56 14.93
C ALA A 357 -21.24 -16.31 16.25
N THR A 358 -20.46 -17.38 16.21
CA THR A 358 -20.03 -18.14 17.40
C THR A 358 -18.62 -17.74 17.80
N ALA A 359 -18.33 -17.74 19.10
CA ALA A 359 -17.00 -17.45 19.60
C ALA A 359 -15.95 -18.44 19.05
N VAL A 360 -14.90 -17.90 18.45
CA VAL A 360 -13.68 -18.61 18.06
C VAL A 360 -12.63 -18.33 19.13
N GLU A 361 -11.98 -19.38 19.63
CA GLU A 361 -10.86 -19.23 20.56
C GLU A 361 -9.72 -18.48 19.88
N GLY A 362 -9.22 -17.41 20.51
CA GLY A 362 -8.02 -16.69 20.09
C GLY A 362 -6.75 -17.37 20.58
N LEU A 363 -5.63 -16.63 20.67
CA LEU A 363 -4.38 -17.16 21.22
C LEU A 363 -4.29 -17.00 22.74
N GLY A 364 -5.16 -16.20 23.35
CA GLY A 364 -5.26 -16.08 24.80
C GLY A 364 -4.06 -15.42 25.48
N VAL A 365 -3.28 -14.62 24.75
CA VAL A 365 -2.19 -13.80 25.30
C VAL A 365 -2.74 -12.65 26.13
N PHE A 366 -3.86 -12.07 25.72
CA PHE A 366 -4.57 -11.02 26.46
C PHE A 366 -5.90 -11.52 27.00
N ALA A 367 -6.23 -11.17 28.24
CA ALA A 367 -7.54 -11.34 28.86
C ALA A 367 -8.55 -10.28 28.35
N CYS A 368 -8.80 -10.33 27.05
CA CYS A 368 -9.74 -9.49 26.32
C CYS A 368 -10.51 -10.37 25.33
N ASP A 369 -11.76 -10.04 25.04
CA ASP A 369 -12.52 -10.64 23.93
C ASP A 369 -12.72 -9.60 22.83
N ILE A 370 -12.97 -10.05 21.60
CA ILE A 370 -13.23 -9.20 20.45
C ILE A 370 -14.58 -9.53 19.84
N GLU A 371 -15.41 -8.49 19.65
CA GLU A 371 -16.70 -8.61 18.96
C GLU A 371 -16.75 -7.67 17.76
N PHE A 372 -17.00 -8.22 16.56
CA PHE A 372 -17.15 -7.42 15.35
C PHE A 372 -18.58 -6.91 15.22
N GLY A 373 -18.70 -5.59 15.05
CA GLY A 373 -19.96 -4.90 14.78
C GLY A 373 -20.05 -4.42 13.33
N GLU A 374 -21.28 -4.22 12.84
CA GLU A 374 -21.53 -3.75 11.46
C GLU A 374 -20.89 -2.39 11.18
N GLU A 375 -20.97 -1.46 12.15
CA GLU A 375 -20.34 -0.16 12.04
C GLU A 375 -18.81 -0.29 12.10
N LYS A 376 -18.15 0.23 11.06
CA LYS A 376 -16.70 0.29 10.95
C LYS A 376 -16.18 1.53 11.67
N ILE A 377 -15.17 1.37 12.51
CA ILE A 377 -14.45 2.47 13.14
C ILE A 377 -13.40 2.98 12.16
N LEU A 378 -13.50 4.26 11.82
CA LEU A 378 -12.55 5.01 11.00
C LEU A 378 -12.20 6.29 11.74
N GLN A 379 -11.07 6.29 12.45
CA GLN A 379 -10.66 7.41 13.28
C GLN A 379 -9.20 7.73 13.07
N ARG A 380 -8.86 9.01 12.92
CA ARG A 380 -7.47 9.50 12.83
C ARG A 380 -7.17 10.37 14.05
N TYR A 381 -5.97 10.26 14.57
CA TYR A 381 -5.47 10.98 15.73
C TYR A 381 -4.47 12.06 15.30
N GLU A 382 -4.25 13.07 16.15
CA GLU A 382 -3.31 14.17 15.88
C GLU A 382 -1.87 13.69 15.65
N SER A 383 -1.47 12.59 16.29
CA SER A 383 -0.17 11.93 16.08
C SER A 383 0.00 11.30 14.70
N GLY A 384 -1.06 11.27 13.87
CA GLY A 384 -1.08 10.56 12.59
C GLY A 384 -1.49 9.08 12.71
N ALA A 385 -1.52 8.52 13.92
CA ALA A 385 -2.07 7.19 14.16
C ALA A 385 -3.56 7.11 13.80
N TYR A 386 -4.07 5.93 13.49
CA TYR A 386 -5.46 5.75 13.08
C TYR A 386 -6.02 4.36 13.35
N GLU A 387 -7.34 4.26 13.43
CA GLU A 387 -8.10 3.03 13.56
C GLU A 387 -8.92 2.78 12.28
N ILE A 388 -8.93 1.52 11.84
CA ILE A 388 -9.64 1.10 10.64
C ILE A 388 -10.13 -0.36 10.77
N HIS A 389 -11.17 -0.57 11.57
CA HIS A 389 -11.56 -1.93 11.97
C HIS A 389 -13.05 -2.05 12.33
N HIS A 390 -13.54 -3.29 12.37
CA HIS A 390 -14.89 -3.62 12.84
C HIS A 390 -14.89 -4.23 14.26
N GLY A 391 -13.79 -4.87 14.64
CA GLY A 391 -13.64 -5.60 15.90
C GLY A 391 -13.44 -4.67 17.08
N ARG A 392 -14.27 -4.82 18.12
CA ARG A 392 -14.21 -4.00 19.34
C ARG A 392 -13.78 -4.84 20.52
N GLU A 393 -13.00 -4.23 21.39
CA GLU A 393 -12.62 -4.82 22.67
C GLU A 393 -13.85 -4.92 23.58
N VAL A 394 -14.10 -6.12 24.11
CA VAL A 394 -15.10 -6.35 25.16
C VAL A 394 -14.47 -7.19 26.26
N ASN A 395 -14.93 -6.99 27.50
CA ASN A 395 -14.39 -7.68 28.69
C ASN A 395 -12.86 -7.57 28.82
N ASN A 396 -12.26 -6.46 28.38
CA ASN A 396 -10.82 -6.22 28.49
C ASN A 396 -10.44 -5.91 29.94
N THR A 397 -9.64 -6.80 30.56
CA THR A 397 -9.12 -6.61 31.92
C THR A 397 -7.62 -6.26 31.95
N GLU A 398 -7.00 -6.05 30.79
CA GLU A 398 -5.59 -5.71 30.68
C GLU A 398 -5.34 -4.21 30.94
N THR A 399 -4.07 -3.86 31.14
CA THR A 399 -3.67 -2.45 31.21
C THR A 399 -3.75 -1.85 29.79
N PRO A 400 -4.50 -0.74 29.57
CA PRO A 400 -4.60 -0.16 28.24
C PRO A 400 -3.26 0.41 27.73
N TRP A 401 -2.98 0.22 26.44
CA TRP A 401 -1.74 0.63 25.77
C TRP A 401 -2.03 0.96 24.29
N PRO A 402 -1.42 2.01 23.70
CA PRO A 402 -0.31 2.82 24.23
C PRO A 402 -0.68 4.04 25.07
N PHE A 403 -1.92 4.54 25.00
CA PHE A 403 -2.29 5.85 25.56
C PHE A 403 -3.29 5.77 26.72
N GLY A 404 -3.46 4.61 27.35
CA GLY A 404 -4.27 4.48 28.56
C GLY A 404 -5.79 4.43 28.34
N THR A 405 -6.27 4.28 27.09
CA THR A 405 -7.71 4.25 26.75
C THR A 405 -8.17 2.90 26.19
N HIS A 406 -7.47 2.37 25.19
CA HIS A 406 -7.77 1.11 24.50
C HIS A 406 -6.48 0.29 24.33
N GLY A 407 -6.61 -0.94 23.84
CA GLY A 407 -5.51 -1.88 23.68
C GLY A 407 -5.15 -2.60 24.97
N ALA A 408 -4.00 -3.27 24.96
CA ALA A 408 -3.54 -4.10 26.06
C ALA A 408 -2.01 -4.14 26.15
N VAL A 409 -1.51 -4.16 27.37
CA VAL A 409 -0.14 -4.56 27.68
C VAL A 409 -0.14 -5.55 28.85
N THR A 410 0.58 -6.67 28.68
CA THR A 410 0.79 -7.67 29.72
C THR A 410 2.19 -8.26 29.58
N GLY A 411 3.02 -8.11 30.61
CA GLY A 411 4.44 -8.47 30.53
C GLY A 411 5.15 -7.71 29.40
N ALA A 412 5.79 -8.46 28.48
CA ALA A 412 6.39 -7.92 27.26
C ALA A 412 5.48 -8.02 26.01
N SER A 413 4.19 -8.30 26.19
CA SER A 413 3.22 -8.37 25.08
C SER A 413 2.41 -7.07 25.00
N PHE A 414 2.34 -6.50 23.80
CA PHE A 414 1.66 -5.25 23.48
C PHE A 414 0.61 -5.49 22.40
N GLY A 415 -0.56 -4.88 22.54
CA GLY A 415 -1.70 -5.08 21.65
C GLY A 415 -2.47 -3.78 21.46
N THR A 416 -2.80 -3.44 20.22
CA THR A 416 -3.53 -2.21 19.91
C THR A 416 -4.31 -2.31 18.61
N HIS A 417 -5.40 -1.55 18.50
CA HIS A 417 -6.12 -1.32 17.24
C HIS A 417 -5.52 -0.20 16.37
N LEU A 418 -4.59 0.58 16.93
CA LEU A 418 -3.99 1.73 16.26
C LEU A 418 -2.91 1.30 15.26
N HIS A 419 -3.12 1.67 14.00
CA HIS A 419 -2.12 1.67 12.95
C HIS A 419 -1.31 2.97 12.96
N GLY A 420 -0.14 2.94 12.33
CA GLY A 420 0.72 4.12 12.17
C GLY A 420 1.40 4.59 13.46
N LEU A 421 1.28 3.87 14.58
CA LEU A 421 1.88 4.28 15.86
C LEU A 421 3.39 4.47 15.77
N CYS A 422 4.09 3.56 15.09
CA CYS A 422 5.54 3.65 14.92
C CYS A 422 5.95 4.65 13.84
N GLU A 423 5.02 5.28 13.13
CA GLU A 423 5.33 6.40 12.23
C GLU A 423 5.69 7.66 13.03
N ASP A 424 5.15 7.79 14.26
CA ASP A 424 5.59 8.80 15.22
C ASP A 424 7.00 8.48 15.74
N ASP A 425 7.93 9.41 15.52
CA ASP A 425 9.35 9.20 15.78
C ASP A 425 9.65 9.02 17.29
N GLU A 426 8.98 9.79 18.17
CA GLU A 426 9.20 9.71 19.61
C GLU A 426 8.67 8.39 20.18
N PHE A 427 7.46 8.01 19.80
CA PHE A 427 6.84 6.75 20.18
C PHE A 427 7.67 5.56 19.71
N ARG A 428 8.07 5.54 18.43
CA ARG A 428 8.89 4.46 17.86
C ARG A 428 10.20 4.27 18.63
N ARG A 429 10.91 5.37 18.90
CA ARG A 429 12.18 5.35 19.64
C ARG A 429 12.01 4.84 21.06
N SER A 430 10.99 5.34 21.77
CA SER A 430 10.66 4.89 23.13
C SER A 430 10.27 3.41 23.17
N PHE A 431 9.49 2.96 22.19
CA PHE A 431 9.10 1.57 22.05
C PHE A 431 10.31 0.67 21.79
N LEU A 432 11.20 1.03 20.85
CA LEU A 432 12.41 0.26 20.57
C LEU A 432 13.37 0.22 21.76
N ALA A 433 13.49 1.29 22.55
CA ALA A 433 14.24 1.28 23.81
C ALA A 433 13.64 0.30 24.82
N THR A 434 12.30 0.24 24.91
CA THR A 434 11.59 -0.74 25.74
C THR A 434 11.87 -2.16 25.27
N ILE A 435 11.82 -2.42 23.96
CA ILE A 435 12.16 -3.73 23.38
C ILE A 435 13.60 -4.11 23.70
N ALA A 436 14.55 -3.19 23.52
CA ALA A 436 15.94 -3.44 23.85
C ALA A 436 16.13 -3.82 25.33
N ALA A 437 15.43 -3.15 26.25
CA ALA A 437 15.45 -3.49 27.66
C ALA A 437 14.87 -4.88 27.95
N CYS A 438 13.73 -5.24 27.34
CA CYS A 438 13.16 -6.58 27.46
C CYS A 438 14.12 -7.69 26.97
N CYS A 439 14.94 -7.38 25.97
CA CYS A 439 15.93 -8.31 25.41
C CYS A 439 17.31 -8.25 26.10
N GLY A 440 17.49 -7.43 27.14
CA GLY A 440 18.79 -7.26 27.82
C GLY A 440 19.85 -6.57 26.96
N LYS A 441 19.42 -5.77 25.98
CA LYS A 441 20.27 -5.05 25.01
C LYS A 441 20.36 -3.55 25.27
N GLN A 442 19.76 -3.02 26.35
CA GLN A 442 19.64 -1.57 26.61
C GLN A 442 20.97 -0.80 26.61
N ASP A 443 22.08 -1.44 27.00
CA ASP A 443 23.41 -0.80 27.06
C ASP A 443 24.18 -0.89 25.72
N SER A 444 23.68 -1.69 24.77
CA SER A 444 24.38 -2.05 23.53
C SER A 444 23.63 -1.69 22.26
N PHE A 445 22.32 -1.52 22.34
CA PHE A 445 21.48 -0.97 21.29
C PHE A 445 21.25 0.52 21.58
N ILE A 446 21.71 1.37 20.67
CA ILE A 446 21.61 2.82 20.79
C ILE A 446 20.58 3.32 19.79
N VAL A 447 19.47 3.84 20.31
CA VAL A 447 18.42 4.48 19.51
C VAL A 447 18.95 5.81 18.97
N ALA A 448 18.77 6.04 17.67
CA ALA A 448 19.14 7.29 17.03
C ALA A 448 18.22 8.44 17.46
N ASP A 449 18.77 9.63 17.69
CA ASP A 449 18.04 10.81 18.15
C ASP A 449 17.43 11.65 17.02
N ASN A 450 17.82 11.36 15.77
CA ASN A 450 17.51 12.18 14.60
C ASN A 450 16.85 11.41 13.44
N THR A 451 16.62 10.09 13.57
CA THR A 451 15.93 9.32 12.53
C THR A 451 14.48 9.78 12.41
N SER A 452 14.06 10.24 11.22
CA SER A 452 12.66 10.59 10.98
C SER A 452 12.06 9.73 9.87
N PHE A 453 10.95 9.06 10.18
CA PHE A 453 10.25 8.22 9.20
C PHE A 453 9.62 9.08 8.10
N ALA A 454 8.96 10.17 8.46
CA ALA A 454 8.39 11.10 7.50
C ALA A 454 9.45 11.69 6.56
N ALA A 455 10.59 12.12 7.09
CA ALA A 455 11.69 12.64 6.26
C ALA A 455 12.28 11.56 5.33
N ALA A 456 12.39 10.31 5.81
CA ALA A 456 12.83 9.20 4.97
C ALA A 456 11.85 8.95 3.81
N ARG A 457 10.54 9.02 4.04
CA ARG A 457 9.52 8.88 2.98
C ARG A 457 9.57 10.02 1.97
N GLU A 458 9.68 11.27 2.43
CA GLU A 458 9.84 12.43 1.55
C GLU A 458 11.11 12.29 0.69
N ALA A 459 12.22 11.84 1.27
CA ALA A 459 13.46 11.60 0.53
C ALA A 459 13.30 10.53 -0.57
N GLN A 460 12.48 9.50 -0.35
CA GLN A 460 12.17 8.49 -1.38
C GLN A 460 11.37 9.09 -2.53
N LEU A 461 10.34 9.91 -2.24
CA LEU A 461 9.58 10.63 -3.26
C LEU A 461 10.47 11.58 -4.08
N ASP A 462 11.40 12.24 -3.39
CA ASP A 462 12.38 13.13 -3.99
C ASP A 462 13.32 12.38 -4.95
N ILE A 463 13.86 11.23 -4.53
CA ILE A 463 14.69 10.36 -5.39
C ILE A 463 13.92 9.91 -6.63
N ILE A 464 12.65 9.52 -6.49
CA ILE A 464 11.83 9.10 -7.64
C ILE A 464 11.65 10.29 -8.60
N ALA A 465 11.25 11.46 -8.07
CA ALA A 465 11.03 12.65 -8.88
C ALA A 465 12.29 13.07 -9.65
N ASP A 466 13.43 13.15 -8.97
CA ASP A 466 14.72 13.50 -9.58
C ASP A 466 15.11 12.49 -10.67
N THR A 467 14.84 11.21 -10.44
CA THR A 467 15.08 10.15 -11.42
C THR A 467 14.20 10.32 -12.67
N LEU A 468 12.90 10.64 -12.48
CA LEU A 468 12.01 10.88 -13.61
C LEU A 468 12.37 12.15 -14.37
N GLU A 469 12.77 13.21 -13.67
CA GLU A 469 13.19 14.47 -14.29
C GLU A 469 14.48 14.30 -15.11
N ALA A 470 15.38 13.41 -14.69
CA ALA A 470 16.56 13.05 -15.47
C ALA A 470 16.24 12.12 -16.66
N ALA A 471 15.23 11.25 -16.54
CA ALA A 471 14.92 10.22 -17.53
C ALA A 471 13.86 10.62 -18.56
N LEU A 472 13.01 11.60 -18.26
CA LEU A 472 11.86 12.00 -19.07
C LEU A 472 11.94 13.50 -19.41
N ASN A 473 11.49 13.87 -20.61
CA ASN A 473 11.24 15.29 -20.92
C ASN A 473 9.90 15.73 -20.31
N LEU A 474 9.96 16.21 -19.06
CA LEU A 474 8.76 16.61 -18.32
C LEU A 474 8.04 17.81 -18.93
N ASP A 475 8.75 18.73 -19.59
CA ASP A 475 8.12 19.89 -20.25
C ASP A 475 7.27 19.42 -21.45
N ALA A 476 7.80 18.49 -22.25
CA ALA A 476 7.06 17.88 -23.35
C ALA A 476 5.86 17.06 -22.84
N LEU A 477 6.00 16.39 -21.69
CA LEU A 477 4.91 15.67 -21.07
C LEU A 477 3.81 16.63 -20.58
N ILE A 478 4.17 17.73 -19.91
CA ILE A 478 3.21 18.75 -19.48
C ILE A 478 2.47 19.33 -20.70
N ALA A 479 3.21 19.71 -21.75
CA ALA A 479 2.61 20.21 -22.99
C ALA A 479 1.63 19.20 -23.59
N MET A 480 2.02 17.92 -23.71
CA MET A 480 1.15 16.83 -24.18
C MET A 480 -0.16 16.75 -23.39
N ILE A 481 -0.10 16.90 -22.06
CA ILE A 481 -1.28 16.84 -21.18
C ILE A 481 -2.18 18.06 -21.42
N THR A 482 -1.61 19.25 -21.46
CA THR A 482 -2.36 20.51 -21.54
C THR A 482 -2.94 20.79 -22.93
N GLU A 483 -2.27 20.30 -23.98
CA GLU A 483 -2.64 20.51 -25.38
C GLU A 483 -3.45 19.35 -25.96
N TYR A 484 -3.72 18.30 -25.16
CA TYR A 484 -4.43 17.13 -25.64
C TYR A 484 -5.79 17.52 -26.23
N PRO A 485 -6.15 17.03 -27.45
CA PRO A 485 -7.35 17.44 -28.15
C PRO A 485 -8.60 17.22 -27.28
N ARG A 486 -9.42 18.27 -27.19
CA ARG A 486 -10.72 18.19 -26.54
C ARG A 486 -11.75 17.76 -27.58
N PRO A 487 -12.67 16.84 -27.26
CA PRO A 487 -13.81 16.54 -28.13
C PRO A 487 -14.70 17.76 -28.35
#